data_AF-A0A0M3IX50-F1
#
_entry.id   AF-A0A0M3IX50-F1
#
_cell.length_a   1.000
_cell.length_b   1.000
_cell.length_c   1.000
_cell.angle_alpha   90.00
_cell.angle_beta   90.00
_cell.angle_gamma   90.00
#
_symmetry.space_group_name_H-M   'P 1'
#
loop_
_entity.id
_entity.type
_entity.pdbx_description
1 polymer ?
#
loop_
_entity_poly.entity_id
_entity_poly.type
_entity_poly.pdbx_seq_one_letter_code
_entity_poly.pdbx_strand_id
1 'polypeptide(L)'
;MIVFKWTRSQTAKYNSALVSATGILGFAFLAFYIWTKIGRRLDNRIGLLAGFILCLMFHICTYPWKLYNNKISYREEISNAQSGNIASESVGCPRSFKWCGTTPAINVYFYNTLYVFLFGIAFPLINVHLAALFCAILGPRRQGTMQGVNILISSFSRAIGPLLIMFVVFIQILFREFIQFFVGFFFFF
;
A
#
# COMPACT_ATOMS: atom_id res chain seq x y z
N MET A 1 -5.62 -6.67 9.76
CA MET A 1 -4.29 -6.20 9.32
C MET A 1 -3.33 -6.39 10.48
N ILE A 2 -2.25 -7.16 10.29
CA ILE A 2 -1.37 -7.64 11.37
C ILE A 2 -0.75 -6.48 12.17
N VAL A 3 -0.39 -5.39 11.48
CA VAL A 3 0.24 -4.19 12.07
C VAL A 3 -0.71 -3.40 12.97
N PHE A 4 -2.01 -3.40 12.69
CA PHE A 4 -3.02 -2.59 13.39
C PHE A 4 -3.93 -3.40 14.31
N LYS A 5 -3.63 -4.68 14.54
CA LYS A 5 -4.42 -5.60 15.38
C LYS A 5 -5.90 -5.72 14.97
N TRP A 6 -6.23 -5.44 13.71
CA TRP A 6 -7.60 -5.55 13.20
C TRP A 6 -7.95 -6.97 12.76
N THR A 7 -9.18 -7.40 13.09
CA THR A 7 -9.79 -8.63 12.56
C THR A 7 -10.02 -8.55 11.05
N ARG A 8 -10.29 -9.69 10.39
CA ARG A 8 -10.56 -9.69 8.94
C ARG A 8 -11.75 -8.80 8.57
N SER A 9 -12.84 -8.88 9.33
CA SER A 9 -14.05 -8.08 9.11
C SER A 9 -13.82 -6.58 9.33
N GLN A 10 -13.10 -6.21 10.39
CA GLN A 10 -12.74 -4.81 10.65
C GLN A 10 -11.82 -4.26 9.56
N THR A 11 -10.83 -5.05 9.14
CA THR A 11 -9.88 -4.63 8.10
C THR A 11 -10.60 -4.29 6.79
N ALA A 12 -11.53 -5.15 6.36
CA ALA A 12 -12.32 -4.90 5.17
C ALA A 12 -13.14 -3.59 5.30
N LYS A 13 -13.84 -3.41 6.42
CA LYS A 13 -14.64 -2.21 6.68
C LYS A 13 -13.80 -0.92 6.65
N TYR A 14 -12.67 -0.89 7.37
CA TYR A 14 -11.80 0.28 7.39
C TYR A 14 -11.15 0.55 6.04
N ASN A 15 -10.70 -0.47 5.32
CA ASN A 15 -10.10 -0.30 4.00
C ASN A 15 -11.11 0.27 3.00
N SER A 16 -12.34 -0.25 2.97
CA SER A 16 -13.40 0.29 2.14
C SER A 16 -13.71 1.75 2.49
N ALA A 17 -13.80 2.08 3.79
CA ALA A 17 -14.05 3.46 4.23
C ALA A 17 -12.92 4.43 3.82
N LEU A 18 -11.65 4.02 3.95
CA LEU A 18 -10.50 4.83 3.55
C LEU A 18 -10.47 5.08 2.04
N VAL A 19 -10.74 4.05 1.23
CA VAL A 19 -10.81 4.19 -0.22
C VAL A 19 -11.97 5.12 -0.61
N SER A 20 -13.13 4.99 0.00
CA SER A 20 -14.25 5.93 -0.21
C SER A 20 -13.87 7.36 0.15
N ALA A 21 -13.20 7.58 1.28
CA ALA A 21 -12.73 8.91 1.70
C ALA A 21 -11.72 9.51 0.69
N THR A 22 -10.75 8.71 0.21
CA THR A 22 -9.83 9.16 -0.84
C THR A 22 -10.55 9.52 -2.14
N GLY A 23 -11.61 8.77 -2.49
CA GLY A 23 -12.41 9.04 -3.69
C GLY A 23 -13.18 10.35 -3.60
N ILE A 24 -13.81 10.62 -2.44
CA ILE A 24 -14.51 11.89 -2.19
C ILE A 24 -13.53 13.07 -2.23
N LEU A 25 -12.39 12.95 -1.55
CA LEU A 25 -11.37 14.00 -1.56
C LEU A 25 -10.80 14.22 -2.97
N GLY A 26 -10.52 13.15 -3.71
CA GLY A 26 -10.02 13.22 -5.08
C GLY A 26 -11.03 13.86 -6.04
N PHE A 27 -12.32 13.57 -5.88
CA PHE A 27 -13.38 14.23 -6.63
C PHE A 27 -13.45 15.73 -6.32
N ALA A 28 -13.44 16.10 -5.04
CA ALA A 28 -13.43 17.51 -4.62
C ALA A 28 -12.20 18.25 -5.16
N PHE A 29 -11.02 17.61 -5.12
CA PHE A 29 -9.79 18.15 -5.69
C PHE A 29 -9.90 18.37 -7.21
N LEU A 30 -10.41 17.39 -7.96
CA LEU A 30 -10.60 17.51 -9.40
C LEU A 30 -11.64 18.60 -9.76
N ALA A 31 -12.74 18.69 -9.01
CA ALA A 31 -13.73 19.74 -9.19
C ALA A 31 -13.12 21.14 -8.99
N PHE A 32 -12.33 21.30 -7.92
CA PHE A 32 -11.59 22.54 -7.65
C PHE A 32 -10.54 22.85 -8.73
N TYR A 33 -9.82 21.82 -9.20
CA TYR A 33 -8.82 21.92 -10.27
C TYR A 33 -9.45 22.42 -11.58
N ILE A 34 -10.63 21.92 -11.94
CA ILE A 34 -11.38 22.36 -13.12
C ILE A 34 -11.89 23.79 -12.92
N TRP A 35 -12.48 24.10 -11.77
CA TRP A 35 -13.01 25.42 -11.45
C TRP A 35 -11.95 26.53 -11.57
N THR A 36 -10.77 26.28 -11.00
CA THR A 36 -9.64 27.23 -11.02
C THR A 36 -8.94 27.34 -12.38
N LYS A 37 -9.31 26.49 -13.36
CA LYS A 37 -8.68 26.39 -14.68
C LYS A 37 -7.15 26.24 -14.61
N ILE A 38 -6.66 25.59 -13.55
CA ILE A 38 -5.23 25.52 -13.26
C ILE A 38 -4.47 24.74 -14.36
N GLY A 39 -5.15 23.83 -15.05
CA GLY A 39 -4.59 23.07 -16.18
C GLY A 39 -4.23 23.91 -17.41
N ARG A 40 -4.60 25.19 -17.47
CA ARG A 40 -4.09 26.12 -18.49
C ARG A 40 -2.77 26.78 -18.08
N ARG A 41 -2.46 26.80 -16.78
CA ARG A 41 -1.25 27.43 -16.22
C ARG A 41 -0.14 26.43 -15.90
N LEU A 42 -0.51 25.17 -15.68
CA LEU A 42 0.40 24.14 -15.20
C LEU A 42 0.76 23.17 -16.32
N ASP A 43 2.05 23.05 -16.62
CA ASP A 43 2.54 22.07 -17.58
C ASP A 43 2.24 20.64 -17.12
N ASN A 44 1.78 19.81 -18.05
CA ASN A 44 1.42 18.42 -17.75
C ASN A 44 2.60 17.62 -17.15
N ARG A 45 3.84 17.94 -17.54
CA ARG A 45 5.04 17.29 -17.00
C ARG A 45 5.28 17.63 -15.53
N ILE A 46 5.10 18.90 -15.15
CA ILE A 46 5.29 19.37 -13.77
C ILE A 46 4.20 18.78 -12.88
N GLY A 47 2.96 18.77 -13.33
CA GLY A 47 1.85 18.16 -12.59
C GLY A 47 2.02 16.66 -12.36
N LEU A 48 2.51 15.95 -13.39
CA LEU A 48 2.84 14.53 -13.27
C LEU A 48 3.98 14.29 -12.27
N LEU A 49 5.06 15.08 -12.33
CA LEU A 49 6.19 14.98 -11.41
C LEU A 49 5.75 15.28 -9.96
N ALA A 50 4.94 16.31 -9.75
CA ALA A 50 4.39 16.64 -8.43
C ALA A 50 3.57 15.48 -7.85
N GLY A 51 2.74 14.83 -8.68
CA GLY A 51 2.01 13.63 -8.28
C GLY A 51 2.92 12.47 -7.85
N PHE A 52 3.98 12.19 -8.62
CA PHE A 52 4.96 11.18 -8.24
C PHE A 52 5.70 11.51 -6.94
N ILE A 53 6.07 12.78 -6.72
CA ILE A 53 6.70 13.24 -5.48
C ILE A 53 5.77 12.99 -4.29
N LEU A 54 4.47 13.30 -4.40
CA LEU A 54 3.49 13.04 -3.34
C LEU A 54 3.34 11.53 -3.04
N CYS A 55 3.32 10.68 -4.08
CA CYS A 55 3.31 9.23 -3.92
C CYS A 55 4.57 8.71 -3.23
N LEU A 56 5.75 9.23 -3.59
CA LEU A 56 7.02 8.88 -2.95
C LEU A 56 7.05 9.34 -1.49
N MET A 57 6.58 10.56 -1.22
CA MET A 57 6.47 11.09 0.14
C MET A 57 5.59 10.19 1.02
N PHE A 58 4.47 9.70 0.51
CA PHE A 58 3.63 8.74 1.23
C PHE A 58 4.39 7.45 1.60
N HIS A 59 5.16 6.89 0.66
CA HIS A 59 5.96 5.68 0.92
C HIS A 59 7.08 5.93 1.94
N ILE A 60 7.75 7.09 1.84
CA ILE A 60 8.80 7.49 2.78
C ILE A 60 8.22 7.68 4.18
N CYS A 61 7.09 8.38 4.34
CA CYS A 61 6.46 8.59 5.65
C CYS A 61 5.92 7.29 6.28
N THR A 62 5.41 6.38 5.44
CA THR A 62 4.84 5.09 5.87
C THR A 62 5.92 4.06 6.17
N TYR A 63 7.15 4.27 5.69
CA TYR A 63 8.27 3.39 6.01
C TYR A 63 8.47 3.31 7.53
N PRO A 64 8.67 2.11 8.10
CA PRO A 64 8.80 1.94 9.55
C PRO A 64 10.17 2.43 10.03
N TRP A 65 10.31 3.75 10.17
CA TRP A 65 11.50 4.39 10.72
C TRP A 65 11.72 3.97 12.18
N LYS A 66 12.98 3.83 12.57
CA LYS A 66 13.40 3.53 13.96
C LYS A 66 12.93 4.57 14.98
N LEU A 67 12.44 5.72 14.54
CA LEU A 67 11.91 6.81 15.36
C LEU A 67 10.57 6.47 16.02
N TYR A 68 9.81 5.52 15.47
CA TYR A 68 8.54 5.10 16.05
C TYR A 68 8.80 4.14 17.23
N ASN A 69 8.46 4.57 18.45
CA ASN A 69 8.74 3.81 19.68
C ASN A 69 7.78 2.62 19.91
N ASN A 70 6.68 2.54 19.17
CA ASN A 70 5.70 1.47 19.33
C ASN A 70 6.18 0.22 18.61
N LYS A 71 6.01 -0.96 19.22
CA LYS A 71 6.33 -2.26 18.62
C LYS A 71 5.06 -2.98 18.19
N ILE A 72 5.17 -3.83 17.16
CA ILE A 72 4.05 -4.69 16.74
C ILE A 72 3.90 -5.80 17.79
N SER A 73 2.74 -5.88 18.45
CA SER A 73 2.51 -6.93 19.45
C SER A 73 2.32 -8.30 18.80
N TYR A 74 2.95 -9.30 19.39
CA TYR A 74 2.72 -10.70 19.03
C TYR A 74 1.33 -11.14 19.49
N ARG A 75 0.75 -12.09 18.75
CA ARG A 75 -0.57 -12.67 19.02
C ARG A 75 -0.72 -13.18 20.47
N GLU A 76 0.34 -13.75 21.01
CA GLU A 76 0.35 -14.38 22.34
C GLU A 76 0.29 -13.37 23.50
N GLU A 77 0.85 -12.17 23.32
CA GLU A 77 0.75 -11.09 24.32
C GLU A 77 -0.69 -10.56 24.42
N ILE A 78 -1.44 -10.61 23.32
CA ILE A 78 -2.83 -10.15 23.25
C ILE A 78 -3.75 -11.20 23.88
N SER A 79 -3.52 -12.50 23.64
CA SER A 79 -4.31 -13.58 24.24
C SER A 79 -4.12 -13.68 25.76
N ASN A 80 -2.91 -13.42 26.27
CA ASN A 80 -2.64 -13.44 27.72
C ASN A 80 -3.31 -12.27 28.46
N ALA A 81 -3.51 -11.13 27.78
CA ALA A 81 -4.24 -9.97 28.32
C ALA A 81 -5.78 -10.12 28.24
N GLN A 82 -6.29 -11.01 27.39
CA GLN A 82 -7.73 -11.28 27.20
C GLN A 82 -8.20 -12.60 27.83
N SER A 83 -7.52 -13.09 28.87
CA SER A 83 -7.85 -14.30 29.66
C SER A 83 -9.13 -14.16 30.50
N GLY A 84 -10.17 -13.55 29.94
CA GLY A 84 -11.49 -13.35 30.52
C GLY A 84 -12.54 -13.22 29.41
N ASN A 85 -12.89 -14.36 28.82
CA ASN A 85 -14.08 -14.60 27.99
C ASN A 85 -14.08 -14.06 26.54
N ILE A 86 -14.62 -14.93 25.67
CA ILE A 86 -14.88 -14.81 24.23
C ILE A 86 -13.67 -15.21 23.37
N ALA A 87 -13.87 -16.23 22.53
CA ALA A 87 -12.97 -16.66 21.48
C ALA A 87 -12.72 -15.51 20.48
N SER A 88 -11.83 -14.59 20.84
CA SER A 88 -11.46 -13.47 19.99
C SER A 88 -10.64 -14.00 18.82
N GLU A 89 -11.08 -13.68 17.60
CA GLU A 89 -10.32 -13.95 16.38
C GLU A 89 -8.87 -13.54 16.60
N SER A 90 -7.97 -14.47 16.30
CA SER A 90 -6.56 -14.35 16.65
C SER A 90 -5.89 -13.17 15.91
N VAL A 91 -5.85 -12.01 16.56
CA VAL A 91 -5.27 -10.77 16.04
C VAL A 91 -3.78 -10.66 16.39
N GLY A 92 -3.01 -9.95 15.56
CA GLY A 92 -1.57 -9.77 15.76
C GLY A 92 -0.70 -10.81 15.05
N CYS A 93 0.62 -10.65 15.20
CA CYS A 93 1.61 -11.39 14.44
C CYS A 93 1.89 -12.79 15.04
N PRO A 94 1.91 -13.88 14.25
CA PRO A 94 2.35 -15.18 14.74
C PRO A 94 3.87 -15.18 14.96
N ARG A 95 4.35 -15.92 15.98
CA ARG A 95 5.78 -15.98 16.33
C ARG A 95 6.70 -16.53 15.23
N SER A 96 6.15 -17.22 14.22
CA SER A 96 6.90 -17.67 13.04
C SER A 96 7.59 -16.49 12.32
N PHE A 97 7.00 -15.30 12.37
CA PHE A 97 7.56 -14.09 11.77
C PHE A 97 8.43 -13.30 12.75
N LYS A 98 9.76 -13.52 12.69
CA LYS A 98 10.75 -12.82 13.52
C LYS A 98 10.79 -11.29 13.27
N TRP A 99 10.42 -10.84 12.07
CA TRP A 99 10.43 -9.42 11.71
C TRP A 99 9.43 -8.56 12.49
N CYS A 100 8.44 -9.16 13.15
CA CYS A 100 7.47 -8.43 13.97
C CYS A 100 8.10 -7.75 15.21
N GLY A 101 9.18 -8.31 15.76
CA GLY A 101 9.87 -7.74 16.91
C GLY A 101 10.87 -6.64 16.55
N THR A 102 11.37 -6.64 15.31
CA THR A 102 12.33 -5.66 14.80
C THR A 102 11.66 -4.46 14.14
N THR A 103 10.41 -4.61 13.70
CA THR A 103 9.69 -3.59 12.94
C THR A 103 8.86 -2.72 13.88
N PRO A 104 9.07 -1.39 13.91
CA PRO A 104 8.24 -0.52 14.70
C PRO A 104 6.84 -0.37 14.08
N ALA A 105 5.83 -0.30 14.95
CA ALA A 105 4.44 -0.10 14.60
C ALA A 105 4.14 1.38 14.35
N ILE A 106 3.62 1.69 13.17
CA ILE A 106 3.14 3.03 12.84
C ILE A 106 1.80 3.33 13.52
N ASN A 107 1.60 4.58 13.93
CA ASN A 107 0.31 5.02 14.47
C ASN A 107 -0.78 4.94 13.39
N VAL A 108 -1.87 4.26 13.71
CA VAL A 108 -3.03 4.06 12.83
C VAL A 108 -3.61 5.38 12.33
N TYR A 109 -3.74 6.37 13.20
CA TYR A 109 -4.31 7.68 12.83
C TYR A 109 -3.41 8.42 11.85
N PHE A 110 -2.10 8.41 12.10
CA PHE A 110 -1.12 9.04 11.21
C PHE A 110 -1.12 8.40 9.82
N TYR A 111 -1.12 7.06 9.76
CA TYR A 111 -1.22 6.32 8.50
C TYR A 111 -2.51 6.66 7.75
N ASN A 112 -3.66 6.63 8.42
CA ASN A 112 -4.96 6.89 7.80
C ASN A 112 -5.05 8.33 7.25
N THR A 113 -4.59 9.33 8.01
CA THR A 113 -4.57 10.73 7.57
C THR A 113 -3.67 10.90 6.35
N LEU A 114 -2.44 10.38 6.38
CA LEU A 114 -1.53 10.46 5.23
C LEU A 114 -2.11 9.75 4.00
N TYR A 115 -2.72 8.59 4.18
CA TYR A 115 -3.35 7.83 3.10
C TYR A 115 -4.47 8.64 2.44
N VAL A 116 -5.37 9.23 3.24
CA VAL A 116 -6.48 10.01 2.69
C VAL A 116 -5.98 11.26 1.97
N PHE A 117 -5.12 12.07 2.59
CA PHE A 117 -4.70 13.34 2.01
C PHE A 117 -3.71 13.19 0.86
N LEU A 118 -2.63 12.42 1.05
CA LEU A 118 -1.59 12.30 0.02
C LEU A 118 -2.07 11.47 -1.16
N PHE A 119 -2.64 10.30 -0.89
CA PHE A 119 -3.10 9.41 -1.96
C PHE A 119 -4.35 9.95 -2.66
N GLY A 120 -5.25 10.58 -1.90
CA GLY A 120 -6.45 11.22 -2.44
C GLY A 120 -6.17 12.39 -3.40
N ILE A 121 -5.04 13.08 -3.25
CA ILE A 121 -4.63 14.17 -4.16
C ILE A 121 -3.69 13.66 -5.25
N ALA A 122 -2.71 12.82 -4.89
CA ALA A 122 -1.69 12.36 -5.83
C ALA A 122 -2.27 11.50 -6.96
N PHE A 123 -3.19 10.58 -6.63
CA PHE A 123 -3.77 9.66 -7.61
C PHE A 123 -4.57 10.37 -8.72
N PRO A 124 -5.51 11.29 -8.43
CA PRO A 124 -6.20 12.03 -9.49
C PRO A 124 -5.24 12.96 -10.27
N LEU A 125 -4.25 13.56 -9.60
CA LEU A 125 -3.26 14.43 -10.24
C LEU A 125 -2.41 13.69 -11.29
N ILE A 126 -1.90 12.50 -10.94
CA ILE A 126 -1.16 11.65 -11.88
C ILE A 126 -2.07 11.25 -13.05
N ASN A 127 -3.29 10.80 -12.78
CA ASN A 127 -4.17 10.31 -13.83
C ASN A 127 -4.56 11.39 -14.84
N VAL A 128 -4.89 12.60 -14.39
CA VAL A 128 -5.29 13.69 -15.30
C VAL A 128 -4.12 14.16 -16.16
N HIS A 129 -2.94 14.34 -15.57
CA HIS A 129 -1.76 14.81 -16.32
C HIS A 129 -1.13 13.73 -17.20
N LEU A 130 -1.14 12.47 -16.76
CA LEU A 130 -0.63 11.36 -17.58
C LEU A 130 -1.51 11.15 -18.82
N ALA A 131 -2.84 11.17 -18.66
CA ALA A 131 -3.76 11.07 -19.79
C ALA A 131 -3.59 12.24 -20.77
N ALA A 132 -3.51 13.47 -20.25
CA ALA A 132 -3.29 14.66 -21.08
C ALA A 132 -1.94 14.63 -21.82
N LEU A 133 -0.86 14.22 -21.13
CA LEU A 133 0.47 14.09 -21.72
C LEU A 133 0.50 13.00 -22.81
N PHE A 134 -0.17 11.87 -22.56
CA PHE A 134 -0.26 10.77 -23.52
C PHE A 134 -0.96 11.22 -24.81
N CYS A 135 -2.12 11.88 -24.69
CA CYS A 135 -2.83 12.42 -25.84
C CYS A 135 -2.01 13.49 -26.59
N ALA A 136 -1.28 14.35 -25.85
CA ALA A 136 -0.42 15.37 -26.46
C ALA A 136 0.74 14.77 -27.26
N ILE A 137 1.33 13.65 -26.81
CA ILE A 137 2.42 12.96 -27.50
C ILE A 137 1.93 12.22 -28.75
N LEU A 138 0.76 11.56 -28.67
CA LEU A 138 0.22 10.78 -29.80
C LEU A 138 -0.36 11.66 -30.92
N GLY A 139 -0.87 12.84 -30.57
CA GLY A 139 -1.61 13.69 -31.51
C GLY A 139 -2.94 13.05 -31.96
N PRO A 140 -3.50 13.41 -33.13
CA PRO A 140 -4.81 12.95 -33.59
C PRO A 140 -4.87 11.47 -34.02
N ARG A 141 -3.79 10.69 -33.86
CA ARG A 141 -3.67 9.34 -34.39
C ARG A 141 -4.06 8.27 -33.35
N ARG A 142 -5.02 7.41 -33.67
CA ARG A 142 -5.41 6.16 -32.96
C ARG A 142 -5.32 6.21 -31.41
N GLN A 143 -5.87 7.26 -30.80
CA GLN A 143 -5.80 7.46 -29.34
C GLN A 143 -6.46 6.32 -28.55
N GLY A 144 -7.60 5.80 -29.02
CA GLY A 144 -8.33 4.74 -28.32
C GLY A 144 -7.55 3.43 -28.15
N THR A 145 -6.91 2.93 -29.22
CA THR A 145 -6.14 1.68 -29.16
C THR A 145 -4.97 1.79 -28.18
N MET A 146 -4.27 2.92 -28.23
CA MET A 146 -3.08 3.14 -27.40
C MET A 146 -3.44 3.35 -25.92
N GLN A 147 -4.56 4.02 -25.64
CA GLN A 147 -5.10 4.11 -24.27
C GLN A 147 -5.55 2.73 -23.76
N GLY A 148 -6.11 1.88 -24.63
CA GLY A 148 -6.41 0.49 -24.32
C GLY A 148 -5.18 -0.33 -23.92
N VAL A 149 -4.07 -0.20 -24.67
CA VAL A 149 -2.79 -0.86 -24.32
C VAL A 149 -2.28 -0.39 -22.95
N ASN A 150 -2.35 0.91 -22.66
CA ASN A 150 -1.94 1.45 -21.36
C ASN A 150 -2.76 0.86 -20.19
N ILE A 151 -4.08 0.72 -20.37
CA ILE A 151 -4.97 0.10 -19.36
C ILE A 151 -4.67 -1.39 -19.19
N LEU A 152 -4.35 -2.11 -20.27
CA LEU A 152 -3.96 -3.51 -20.22
C LEU A 152 -2.67 -3.71 -19.41
N ILE A 153 -1.66 -2.88 -19.63
CA ILE A 153 -0.40 -2.90 -18.86
C ILE A 153 -0.67 -2.59 -17.38
N SER A 154 -1.53 -1.61 -17.08
CA SER A 154 -1.90 -1.31 -15.70
C SER A 154 -2.62 -2.47 -15.00
N SER A 155 -3.48 -3.20 -15.71
CA SER A 155 -4.19 -4.37 -15.15
C SER A 155 -3.22 -5.52 -14.90
N PHE A 156 -2.31 -5.76 -15.83
CA PHE A 156 -1.26 -6.77 -15.70
C PHE A 156 -0.34 -6.50 -14.50
N SER A 157 0.06 -5.24 -14.29
CA SER A 157 0.84 -4.81 -13.12
C SER A 157 0.14 -5.13 -11.79
N ARG A 158 -1.19 -4.90 -11.71
CA ARG A 158 -1.98 -5.21 -10.50
C ARG A 158 -2.10 -6.71 -10.24
N ALA A 159 -2.13 -7.53 -11.29
CA ALA A 159 -2.13 -8.99 -11.16
C ALA A 159 -0.76 -9.53 -10.72
N ILE A 160 0.33 -8.97 -11.26
CA ILE A 160 1.71 -9.38 -10.94
C ILE A 160 2.10 -9.01 -9.51
N GLY A 161 1.64 -7.87 -8.98
CA GLY A 161 2.05 -7.36 -7.67
C GLY A 161 1.95 -8.40 -6.54
N PRO A 162 0.76 -8.98 -6.27
CA PRO A 162 0.60 -10.02 -5.26
C PRO A 162 1.40 -11.29 -5.56
N LEU A 163 1.54 -11.68 -6.84
CA LEU A 163 2.30 -12.87 -7.23
C LEU A 163 3.78 -12.75 -6.88
N LEU A 164 4.39 -11.58 -7.11
CA LEU A 164 5.77 -11.32 -6.74
C LEU A 164 5.97 -11.35 -5.22
N ILE A 165 5.06 -10.78 -4.44
CA ILE A 165 5.12 -10.81 -2.97
C ILE A 165 5.05 -12.26 -2.48
N MET A 166 4.13 -13.05 -3.01
CA MET A 166 4.00 -14.46 -2.65
C MET A 166 5.24 -15.26 -3.04
N PHE A 167 5.82 -15.01 -4.21
CA PHE A 167 7.03 -15.67 -4.67
C PHE A 167 8.24 -15.38 -3.78
N VAL A 168 8.44 -14.12 -3.38
CA VAL A 168 9.52 -13.72 -2.46
C VAL A 168 9.36 -14.39 -1.10
N VAL A 169 8.15 -14.38 -0.53
CA VAL A 169 7.85 -15.05 0.75
C VAL A 169 8.06 -16.56 0.63
N PHE A 170 7.65 -17.17 -0.48
CA PHE A 170 7.81 -18.60 -0.74
C PHE A 170 9.28 -19.00 -0.85
N ILE A 171 10.11 -18.23 -1.55
CA ILE A 171 11.57 -18.46 -1.62
C ILE A 171 12.20 -18.38 -0.23
N GLN A 172 11.82 -17.37 0.59
CA GLN A 172 12.34 -17.25 1.96
C GLN A 172 11.98 -18.46 2.83
N ILE A 173 10.79 -19.03 2.66
CA ILE A 173 10.35 -20.23 3.36
C ILE A 173 11.14 -21.46 2.86
N LEU A 174 11.27 -21.64 1.54
CA LEU A 174 12.01 -22.75 0.95
C LEU A 174 13.48 -22.77 1.38
N PHE A 175 14.14 -21.60 1.41
CA PHE A 175 15.52 -21.47 1.87
C PHE A 175 15.68 -21.79 3.37
N ARG A 176 14.67 -21.44 4.19
CA ARG A 176 14.64 -21.74 5.62
C ARG A 176 14.47 -23.25 5.88
N GLU A 177 13.57 -23.91 5.16
CA GLU A 177 13.37 -25.36 5.24
C GLU A 177 14.60 -26.12 4.71
N PHE A 178 15.22 -25.64 3.62
CA PHE A 178 16.45 -26.22 3.08
C PHE A 178 17.63 -26.12 4.06
N ILE A 179 17.80 -24.99 4.76
CA ILE A 179 18.80 -24.85 5.82
C ILE A 179 18.48 -25.75 7.02
N GLN A 180 17.22 -25.85 7.44
CA GLN A 180 16.83 -26.75 8.55
C GLN A 180 17.06 -28.22 8.19
N PHE A 181 16.80 -28.61 6.94
CA PHE A 181 17.09 -29.95 6.43
C PHE A 181 18.60 -30.22 6.40
N PHE A 182 19.40 -29.26 5.95
CA PHE A 182 20.85 -29.40 5.88
C PHE A 182 21.52 -29.41 7.28
N VAL A 183 21.06 -28.57 8.20
CA VAL A 183 21.54 -28.54 9.59
C VAL A 183 21.04 -29.77 10.38
N GLY A 184 19.81 -30.24 10.12
CA GLY A 184 19.27 -31.47 10.70
C GLY A 184 19.98 -32.73 10.22
N PHE A 185 20.44 -32.76 8.97
CA PHE A 185 21.24 -33.85 8.42
C PHE A 185 22.67 -33.89 9.00
N PHE A 186 23.22 -32.73 9.39
CA PHE A 186 24.59 -32.62 9.94
C PHE A 186 24.67 -32.83 11.47
N PHE A 187 23.54 -32.83 12.18
CA PHE A 187 23.47 -33.05 13.64
C PHE A 187 22.98 -34.45 14.03
N PHE A 188 22.62 -35.29 13.06
CA PHE A 188 22.20 -36.68 13.26
C PHE A 188 23.19 -37.73 12.70
N PHE A 189 24.39 -37.27 12.33
CA PHE A 189 25.61 -38.07 12.15
C PHE A 189 26.69 -37.47 13.04
#